data_AF-A0A1F9CI48-F1
#
_entry.id   AF-A0A1F9CI48-F1
#
_cell.length_a   1.000
_cell.length_b   1.000
_cell.length_c   1.000
_cell.angle_alpha   90.00
_cell.angle_beta   90.00
_cell.angle_gamma   90.00
#
_symmetry.space_group_name_H-M   'P 1'
#
loop_
_entity.id
_entity.type
_entity.pdbx_description
1 polymer ?
#
loop_
_entity_poly.entity_id
_entity_poly.type
_entity_poly.pdbx_seq_one_letter_code
_entity_poly.pdbx_strand_id
1 'polypeptide(L)' 'MCGYIYDPEKGDPEGNIKPGIRFEDLPADWVCPVCGAEKDMFEQEA' A
#
# COMPACT_ATOMS: atom_id res chain seq x y z
N MET A 1 3.64 13.88 1.43
CA MET A 1 3.23 12.49 1.70
C MET A 1 3.92 12.00 2.97
N CYS A 2 3.35 11.03 3.70
CA CYS A 2 3.90 10.55 4.99
C CYS A 2 5.22 9.77 4.86
N GLY A 3 5.66 9.43 3.65
CA GLY A 3 6.90 8.68 3.39
C GLY A 3 6.77 7.17 3.59
N TYR A 4 5.56 6.64 3.79
CA TYR A 4 5.31 5.20 3.79
C TYR A 4 5.57 4.60 2.40
N ILE A 5 6.28 3.48 2.36
CA ILE A 5 6.55 2.71 1.15
C ILE A 5 5.91 1.33 1.34
N TYR A 6 5.01 0.97 0.43
CA TYR A 6 4.38 -0.34 0.43
C TYR A 6 5.39 -1.40 -0.02
N ASP A 7 5.62 -2.41 0.82
CA ASP A 7 6.51 -3.54 0.53
C ASP A 7 5.66 -4.79 0.30
N PRO A 8 5.54 -5.28 -0.95
CA PRO A 8 4.76 -6.49 -1.27
C PRO A 8 5.20 -7.71 -0.46
N GLU A 9 6.48 -7.85 -0.11
CA GLU A 9 6.96 -9.00 0.66
C GLU A 9 6.47 -8.98 2.11
N LYS A 10 6.18 -7.79 2.64
CA LYS A 10 5.59 -7.62 3.98
C LYS A 10 4.06 -7.57 3.94
N GLY A 11 3.48 -7.13 2.83
CA GLY A 11 2.08 -6.76 2.75
C GLY A 11 1.76 -5.56 3.65
N ASP A 12 0.54 -5.51 4.15
CA ASP A 12 0.07 -4.47 5.06
C ASP A 12 -0.93 -5.08 6.07
N PRO A 13 -0.47 -5.52 7.26
CA PRO A 13 -1.31 -6.11 8.28
C PRO A 13 -2.42 -5.18 8.80
N GLU A 14 -2.18 -3.86 8.82
CA GLU A 14 -3.17 -2.88 9.29
C GLU A 14 -4.31 -2.74 8.27
N GLY A 15 -3.97 -2.77 6.97
CA GLY A 15 -4.91 -2.83 5.86
C GLY A 15 -5.45 -4.22 5.51
N ASN A 16 -5.19 -5.25 6.33
CA ASN A 16 -5.54 -6.67 6.07
C ASN A 16 -4.99 -7.23 4.73
N ILE A 17 -3.84 -6.73 4.30
CA ILE A 17 -3.13 -7.20 3.12
C ILE A 17 -2.05 -8.20 3.52
N LYS A 18 -2.09 -9.39 2.91
CA LYS A 18 -1.10 -10.43 3.16
C LYS A 18 0.24 -10.13 2.47
N PRO A 19 1.35 -10.68 2.98
CA PRO A 19 2.60 -10.81 2.24
C PRO A 19 2.39 -11.42 0.85
N GLY A 20 3.14 -10.92 -0.13
CA GLY A 20 3.15 -11.35 -1.53
C GLY A 20 2.17 -10.64 -2.46
N ILE A 21 1.35 -9.72 -1.96
CA ILE A 21 0.41 -8.95 -2.80
C ILE A 21 1.13 -7.76 -3.42
N ARG A 22 1.14 -7.65 -4.75
CA ARG A 22 1.75 -6.50 -5.44
C ARG A 22 0.88 -5.26 -5.25
N PHE A 23 1.48 -4.06 -5.33
CA PHE A 23 0.75 -2.80 -5.18
C PHE A 23 -0.42 -2.68 -6.19
N GLU A 24 -0.21 -3.15 -7.42
CA GLU A 24 -1.25 -3.19 -8.47
C GLU A 24 -2.44 -4.09 -8.09
N ASP A 25 -2.20 -5.17 -7.35
CA ASP A 25 -3.21 -6.16 -6.93
C ASP A 25 -3.92 -5.76 -5.63
N LEU A 26 -3.52 -4.65 -4.98
CA LEU A 26 -4.19 -4.15 -3.79
C LEU A 26 -5.66 -3.81 -4.09
N PRO A 27 -6.57 -4.00 -3.12
CA PRO A 27 -7.96 -3.56 -3.24
C PRO A 27 -8.10 -2.09 -3.64
N ALA A 28 -9.16 -1.73 -4.37
CA ALA A 28 -9.37 -0.35 -4.81
C ALA A 28 -9.65 0.63 -3.65
N ASP A 29 -10.12 0.11 -2.53
CA ASP A 29 -10.39 0.82 -1.27
C ASP A 29 -9.21 0.78 -0.29
N TRP A 30 -8.07 0.20 -0.69
CA TRP A 30 -6.88 0.25 0.14
C TRP A 30 -6.40 1.70 0.29
N VAL A 31 -6.02 2.04 1.52
CA VAL A 31 -5.44 3.33 1.87
C VAL A 31 -4.17 3.11 2.66
N CYS A 32 -3.25 4.08 2.59
CA CYS A 32 -2.03 4.09 3.37
C CYS A 32 -2.33 3.88 4.86
N PRO A 33 -1.77 2.84 5.52
CA PRO A 33 -2.06 2.56 6.92
C PRO A 33 -1.57 3.68 7.86
N VAL A 34 -0.61 4.49 7.41
CA VAL A 34 -0.02 5.58 8.21
C VAL A 34 -0.83 6.88 8.14
N CYS A 35 -1.36 7.24 6.97
CA CYS A 35 -1.97 8.56 6.77
C CYS A 35 -3.31 8.55 6.02
N GLY A 36 -3.82 7.39 5.63
CA GLY A 36 -5.10 7.26 4.92
C GLY A 36 -5.09 7.77 3.48
N ALA A 37 -3.92 7.99 2.86
CA ALA A 37 -3.84 8.38 1.46
C ALA A 37 -4.29 7.23 0.55
N GLU A 38 -5.05 7.55 -0.49
CA GLU A 38 -5.55 6.59 -1.49
C GLU A 38 -4.41 6.03 -2.36
N LYS A 39 -4.65 4.90 -3.03
CA LYS A 39 -3.65 4.22 -3.90
C LYS A 39 -3.09 5.12 -5.01
N ASP A 40 -3.90 6.03 -5.54
CA ASP A 40 -3.53 6.94 -6.64
C ASP A 40 -2.56 8.04 -6.22
N MET A 41 -2.43 8.29 -4.91
CA MET A 41 -1.45 9.21 -4.35
C MET A 41 -0.05 8.58 -4.29
N PHE A 42 0.11 7.28 -4.50
CA PHE A 42 1.41 6.63 -4.50
C PHE A 42 2.07 6.68 -5.87
N GLU A 43 3.37 6.97 -5.88
CA GLU A 43 4.21 6.92 -7.07
C GLU A 43 4.92 5.55 -7.14
N GLN A 44 5.00 4.97 -8.34
CA GLN A 44 5.90 3.83 -8.56
C GLN A 44 7.33 4.36 -8.58
N GLU A 45 8.12 3.94 -7.61
CA GLU A 45 9.58 4.07 -7.70
C GLU A 45 10.03 3.23 -8.91
N ALA A 46 10.64 3.90 -9.90
CA ALA A 46 11.04 3.32 -11.19
C ALA A 46 12.28 2.43 -11.10
#